data_AF-A0A7V5YY82-F1
#
_entry.id   AF-A0A7V5YY82-F1
#
_cell.length_a   1.000
_cell.length_b   1.000
_cell.length_c   1.000
_cell.angle_alpha   90.00
_cell.angle_beta   90.00
_cell.angle_gamma   90.00
#
_symmetry.space_group_name_H-M   'P 1'
#
loop_
_entity.id
_entity.type
_entity.pdbx_description
1 polymer ?
#
loop_
_entity_poly.entity_id
_entity_poly.type
_entity_poly.pdbx_seq_one_letter_code
_entity_poly.pdbx_strand_id
1 'polypeptide(L)' 'MKATAQAGANIAFVKYWGALDPELHLPLNNSISLTLDQATTLVTVEFSPHVGED' A
#
# COMPACT_ATOMS: atom_id res chain seq x y z
N MET A 1 -1.61 7.40 -21.36
CA MET A 1 -2.66 7.73 -20.35
C MET A 1 -1.98 7.86 -19.01
N LYS A 2 -2.29 8.92 -18.24
CA LYS A 2 -1.62 9.25 -16.97
C LYS A 2 -2.65 9.42 -15.86
N ALA A 3 -2.34 8.91 -14.68
CA ALA A 3 -3.19 9.01 -13.49
C ALA A 3 -2.35 9.32 -12.25
N THR A 4 -2.88 10.15 -11.36
CA THR A 4 -2.24 10.55 -10.10
C THR A 4 -3.16 10.25 -8.93
N ALA A 5 -2.63 9.67 -7.87
CA ALA A 5 -3.35 9.37 -6.64
C ALA A 5 -2.51 9.68 -5.40
N GLN A 6 -3.18 10.04 -4.32
CA GLN A 6 -2.59 10.29 -3.01
C GLN A 6 -3.13 9.27 -2.00
N ALA A 7 -2.25 8.70 -1.18
CA ALA A 7 -2.62 7.75 -0.12
C ALA A 7 -1.99 8.16 1.23
N GLY A 8 -2.73 7.99 2.32
CA GLY A 8 -2.26 8.23 3.68
C GLY A 8 -1.64 7.00 4.33
N ALA A 9 -0.58 7.21 5.12
CA ALA A 9 -0.04 6.18 6.00
C ALA A 9 -1.01 5.88 7.16
N ASN A 10 -0.84 4.73 7.84
CA ASN A 10 -1.66 4.35 8.98
C ASN A 10 -0.82 3.88 10.17
N ILE A 11 -1.40 3.94 11.37
CA ILE A 11 -0.82 3.40 12.60
C ILE A 11 -1.78 2.37 13.20
N ALA A 12 -1.30 1.14 13.38
CA ALA A 12 -2.09 0.04 13.93
C ALA A 12 -2.31 0.18 15.45
N PHE A 13 -3.57 0.11 15.90
CA PHE A 13 -3.93 -0.03 17.31
C PHE A 13 -4.02 -1.50 17.70
N VAL A 14 -4.70 -2.31 16.88
CA VAL A 14 -4.61 -3.78 16.93
C VAL A 14 -3.60 -4.21 15.87
N LYS A 15 -2.52 -4.86 16.30
CA LYS A 15 -1.34 -5.10 15.48
C LYS A 15 -1.59 -6.21 14.45
N TYR A 16 -1.16 -5.96 13.22
CA TYR A 16 -0.90 -7.01 12.24
C TYR A 16 0.46 -7.62 12.57
N TRP A 17 0.50 -8.87 13.05
CA TRP A 17 1.76 -9.55 13.37
C TRP A 17 1.66 -11.07 13.21
N GLY A 18 2.57 -11.62 12.43
CA GLY A 18 2.61 -13.04 12.07
C GLY A 18 1.80 -13.35 10.80
N ALA A 19 2.31 -14.29 10.01
CA ALA A 19 1.74 -14.70 8.73
C ALA A 19 1.19 -16.12 8.82
N LEU A 20 -0.09 -16.27 8.49
CA LEU A 20 -0.72 -17.58 8.31
C LEU A 20 -0.29 -18.19 6.98
N ASP A 21 -0.30 -17.37 5.93
CA ASP A 21 0.18 -17.72 4.59
C ASP A 21 1.02 -16.55 4.04
N PRO A 22 2.36 -16.68 4.02
CA PRO A 22 3.24 -15.64 3.52
C PRO A 22 3.17 -15.42 2.01
N GLU A 23 2.81 -16.42 1.20
CA GLU A 23 2.75 -16.27 -0.26
C GLU A 23 1.54 -15.41 -0.67
N LEU A 24 0.44 -15.55 0.06
CA LEU A 24 -0.79 -14.77 -0.15
C LEU A 24 -0.89 -13.54 0.76
N HIS A 25 0.09 -13.30 1.64
CA HIS A 25 0.09 -12.26 2.68
C HIS A 25 -1.12 -12.33 3.63
N LEU A 26 -1.57 -13.53 4.02
CA LEU A 26 -2.69 -13.69 4.96
C LEU A 26 -2.20 -13.59 6.43
N PRO A 27 -2.80 -12.74 7.27
CA PRO A 27 -2.41 -12.65 8.68
C PRO A 27 -2.96 -13.77 9.54
N LEU A 28 -2.31 -13.99 10.69
CA LEU A 28 -2.84 -14.82 11.76
C LEU A 28 -4.02 -14.19 12.52
N ASN A 29 -4.13 -12.85 12.51
CA ASN A 29 -5.19 -12.14 13.21
C ASN A 29 -5.62 -10.87 12.46
N ASN A 30 -6.84 -10.43 12.73
CA ASN A 30 -7.33 -9.14 12.23
C ASN A 30 -6.56 -7.98 12.88
N SER A 31 -6.49 -6.85 12.17
CA SER A 31 -5.88 -5.60 12.63
C SER A 31 -6.85 -4.43 12.48
N ILE A 32 -6.65 -3.38 13.28
CA ILE A 32 -7.39 -2.12 13.21
C ILE A 32 -6.38 -0.99 13.31
N SER A 33 -6.46 -0.01 12.42
CA SER A 33 -5.53 1.13 12.32
C SER A 33 -6.24 2.45 12.11
N LEU A 34 -5.59 3.55 12.49
CA LEU A 34 -5.99 4.91 12.16
C LEU A 34 -5.20 5.42 10.95
N THR A 35 -5.89 6.00 9.96
CA THR A 35 -5.25 6.69 8.84
C THR A 35 -4.80 8.09 9.26
N LEU A 36 -3.57 8.45 8.90
CA LEU A 36 -2.98 9.76 9.19
C LEU A 36 -3.33 10.76 8.08
N ASP A 37 -3.61 12.00 8.48
CA ASP A 37 -4.00 13.08 7.56
C ASP A 37 -2.78 13.65 6.79
N GLN A 38 -1.67 13.90 7.48
CA GLN A 38 -0.53 14.65 6.93
C GLN A 38 0.61 13.76 6.41
N ALA A 39 0.66 12.50 6.81
CA ALA A 39 1.67 11.56 6.35
C ALA A 39 1.18 10.85 5.08
N THR A 40 1.40 11.47 3.92
CA THR A 40 0.86 10.98 2.64
C THR A 40 1.94 10.70 1.60
N THR A 41 1.63 9.84 0.65
CA THR A 41 2.44 9.55 -0.54
C THR A 41 1.65 9.89 -1.79
N LEU A 42 2.25 10.66 -2.69
CA LEU A 42 1.68 11.02 -3.99
C LEU A 42 2.37 10.19 -5.09
N VAL A 43 1.59 9.42 -5.85
CA VAL A 43 2.10 8.59 -6.93
C VAL A 43 1.42 8.97 -8.23
N THR A 44 2.22 9.07 -9.29
CA THR A 44 1.73 9.25 -10.65
C THR A 44 2.20 8.08 -11.51
N VAL A 45 1.26 7.48 -12.24
CA VAL A 45 1.53 6.38 -13.16
C VAL A 45 1.18 6.81 -14.58
N GLU A 46 1.95 6.32 -15.53
CA GLU A 46 1.74 6.56 -16.95
C GLU A 46 2.10 5.31 -17.74
N PHE A 47 1.21 4.92 -18.66
CA PHE A 47 1.54 3.91 -19.64
C PHE A 47 2.51 4.50 -20.65
N SER A 48 3.78 4.06 -20.61
CA SER A 48 4.77 4.39 -21.63
C SER A 48 4.79 3.29 -22.70
N PRO A 49 4.80 3.66 -24.00
CA PRO A 49 4.88 2.70 -25.10
C PRO A 49 6.24 2.00 -25.22
N HIS A 50 7.25 2.46 -24.48
CA HIS A 50 8.63 1.94 -24.49
C HIS A 50 9.03 1.27 -23.17
N VAL A 51 8.07 0.81 -22.36
CA VAL A 51 8.38 0.05 -21.14
C VAL A 51 9.01 -1.30 -21.53
N GLY A 52 10.30 -1.48 -21.26
CA GLY A 52 11.04 -2.73 -21.47
C GLY A 52 12.05 -2.73 -22.62
N GLU A 53 12.27 -1.59 -23.29
CA GLU A 53 13.42 -1.39 -24.19
C GLU A 53 14.61 -0.85 -23.39
N ASP A 54 15.32 -1.73 -22.67
CA ASP A 54 16.65 -1.50 -22.10
C ASP A 54 17.65 -2.55 -22.64
#